data_AF-A0A4P2V749-F1
#
_entry.id   AF-A0A4P2V749-F1
#
_cell.length_a   1.000
_cell.length_b   1.000
_cell.length_c   1.000
_cell.angle_alpha   90.00
_cell.angle_beta   90.00
_cell.angle_gamma   90.00
#
_symmetry.space_group_name_H-M   'P 1'
#
loop_
_entity.id
_entity.type
_entity.pdbx_description
1 polymer ?
#
loop_
_entity_poly.entity_id
_entity_poly.type
_entity_poly.pdbx_seq_one_letter_code
_entity_poly.pdbx_strand_id
1 'polypeptide(L)' 'FHTNKHICEEVAIIPSKPLGNKITGYVTHLMGRLRHSQARGISIKLEEEEERERRDNYVPAVSA' A
#
# COMPACT_ATOMS: atom_id res chain seq x y z
N PHE A 1 1.52 -14.87 2.59
CA PHE A 1 2.25 -15.26 1.36
C PHE A 1 1.39 -16.10 0.42
N HIS A 2 0.88 -17.27 0.84
CA HIS A 2 0.07 -18.13 -0.04
C HIS A 2 -1.19 -17.45 -0.60
N THR A 3 -1.96 -16.74 0.22
CA THR A 3 -3.12 -15.96 -0.26
C THR A 3 -2.73 -14.91 -1.29
N ASN A 4 -1.70 -14.11 -1.01
CA ASN A 4 -1.21 -13.09 -1.95
C ASN A 4 -0.67 -13.70 -3.24
N LYS A 5 -0.14 -14.92 -3.18
CA LYS A 5 0.32 -15.63 -4.37
C LYS A 5 -0.83 -15.93 -5.33
N HIS A 6 -1.94 -16.45 -4.81
CA HIS A 6 -3.15 -16.69 -5.60
C HIS A 6 -3.70 -15.39 -6.19
N ILE A 7 -3.78 -14.33 -5.37
CA ILE A 7 -4.23 -13.01 -5.84
C ILE A 7 -3.32 -12.47 -6.95
N CYS A 8 -1.99 -12.60 -6.82
CA CYS A 8 -1.05 -12.17 -7.86
C CYS A 8 -1.20 -12.95 -9.16
N GLU A 9 -1.55 -14.25 -9.10
CA GLU A 9 -1.81 -15.09 -10.27
C GLU A 9 -3.15 -14.72 -10.96
N GLU A 10 -4.15 -14.25 -10.20
CA GLU A 10 -5.45 -13.81 -10.73
C GLU A 10 -5.41 -12.39 -11.31
N VAL A 11 -4.67 -11.47 -10.68
CA VAL A 11 -4.68 -10.04 -11.04
C VAL A 11 -3.65 -9.70 -12.11
N ALA A 12 -2.56 -10.48 -12.23
CA ALA A 12 -1.46 -10.16 -13.13
C ALA A 12 -1.01 -11.36 -13.96
N ILE A 13 -0.71 -11.12 -15.24
CA ILE A 13 -0.12 -12.12 -16.13
C ILE A 13 1.40 -12.15 -15.87
N ILE A 14 1.86 -13.13 -15.11
CA ILE A 14 3.27 -13.28 -14.76
C ILE A 14 3.88 -14.45 -15.55
N PRO A 15 4.95 -14.21 -16.34
CA PRO A 15 5.47 -15.22 -17.28
C PRO A 15 6.25 -16.36 -16.61
N SER A 16 6.66 -16.22 -15.34
CA SER A 16 7.43 -17.25 -14.66
C SER A 16 7.14 -17.36 -13.15
N LYS A 17 7.13 -18.61 -12.65
CA LYS A 17 6.97 -18.95 -11.23
C LYS A 17 8.00 -18.29 -10.29
N PRO A 18 9.33 -18.26 -10.59
CA PRO A 18 10.29 -17.59 -9.72
C PRO A 18 10.07 -16.07 -9.64
N LEU A 19 9.66 -15.43 -10.74
CA LEU A 19 9.33 -14.00 -10.73
C LEU A 19 8.07 -13.73 -9.90
N GLY A 20 7.03 -14.56 -10.06
CA GLY A 20 5.79 -14.44 -9.28
C GLY A 20 6.04 -14.59 -7.77
N ASN A 21 6.92 -15.51 -7.37
CA ASN A 21 7.30 -15.67 -5.97
C ASN A 21 8.06 -14.44 -5.43
N LYS A 22 8.93 -13.81 -6.22
CA LYS A 22 9.63 -12.56 -5.84
C LYS A 22 8.66 -11.40 -5.67
N ILE A 23 7.71 -11.23 -6.62
CA ILE A 23 6.68 -10.18 -6.55
C ILE A 23 5.80 -10.39 -5.31
N THR A 24 5.30 -11.61 -5.13
CA THR A 24 4.48 -11.95 -3.96
C THR A 24 5.22 -11.68 -2.64
N GLY A 25 6.50 -12.04 -2.58
CA GLY A 25 7.36 -11.79 -1.42
C GLY A 25 7.49 -10.30 -1.11
N TYR A 26 7.78 -9.49 -2.13
CA TYR A 26 7.88 -8.04 -1.98
C TYR A 26 6.55 -7.42 -1.54
N VAL A 27 5.43 -7.80 -2.17
CA VAL A 27 4.09 -7.33 -1.79
C VAL A 27 3.75 -7.68 -0.34
N THR A 28 4.05 -8.91 0.09
CA THR A 28 3.82 -9.32 1.49
C THR A 28 4.65 -8.50 2.49
N HIS A 29 5.90 -8.18 2.15
CA HIS A 29 6.74 -7.34 2.98
C HIS A 29 6.22 -5.89 3.02
N LEU A 30 5.78 -5.38 1.88
CA LEU A 30 5.24 -4.03 1.74
C LEU A 30 3.95 -3.83 2.54
N MET A 31 3.01 -4.77 2.46
CA MET A 31 1.76 -4.73 3.25
C MET A 31 2.04 -4.71 4.76
N GLY A 32 3.07 -5.43 5.23
CA GLY A 32 3.49 -5.39 6.63
C GLY A 32 4.02 -4.01 7.08
N ARG A 33 4.67 -3.27 6.18
CA ARG A 33 5.16 -1.91 6.44
C ARG A 33 4.02 -0.89 6.45
N LEU A 34 3.15 -0.94 5.44
CA LEU A 34 1.99 -0.06 5.29
C LEU A 34 1.05 -0.10 6.51
N ARG A 35 0.88 -1.28 7.13
CA ARG A 35 0.05 -1.43 8.33
C ARG A 35 0.47 -0.53 9.50
N HIS A 36 1.74 -0.17 9.60
CA HIS A 36 2.26 0.65 10.69
C HIS A 36 2.40 2.12 10.30
N SER A 37 2.81 2.38 9.06
CA SER A 37 2.94 3.73 8.53
C SER A 37 2.97 3.72 7.01
N GLN A 38 2.61 4.85 6.41
CA GLN A 38 2.72 5.04 4.97
C GLN A 38 4.15 4.75 4.50
N ALA A 39 4.29 3.85 3.54
CA ALA A 39 5.57 3.57 2.93
C ALA A 39 5.90 4.66 1.90
N ARG A 40 7.07 5.29 2.03
CA ARG A 40 7.53 6.34 1.09
C ARG A 40 7.48 5.83 -0.36
N GLY A 41 6.84 6.60 -1.24
CA GLY A 41 6.73 6.29 -2.67
C GLY A 41 5.55 5.38 -3.02
N ILE A 42 4.68 5.05 -2.06
CA ILE A 42 3.43 4.33 -2.28
C ILE A 42 2.29 5.19 -1.76
N SER A 43 1.32 5.36 -2.64
CA SER A 43 0.07 6.05 -2.36
C SER A 43 -1.07 5.07 -2.55
N ILE A 44 -1.86 4.88 -1.50
CA ILE A 44 -3.13 4.15 -1.58
C ILE A 44 -4.23 5.19 -1.53
N LYS A 45 -5.18 5.13 -2.47
CA LYS A 45 -6.28 6.12 -2.56
C LYS A 45 -6.99 6.36 -1.24
N LEU A 46 -7.25 5.28 -0.49
CA LEU A 46 -7.87 5.37 0.84
C LEU A 46 -7.03 6.21 1.83
N GLU A 47 -5.72 5.99 1.87
CA GLU A 47 -4.81 6.77 2.73
C GLU A 47 -4.71 8.23 2.25
N GLU A 48 -4.65 8.46 0.94
CA GLU A 48 -4.57 9.81 0.37
C GLU A 48 -5.84 10.64 0.63
N GLU A 49 -7.02 10.04 0.49
CA GLU A 49 -8.30 10.70 0.77
C GLU A 49 -8.43 11.01 2.27
N GLU A 50 -8.09 10.05 3.15
CA GLU A 50 -8.15 10.26 4.60
C GLU A 50 -7.13 11.31 5.10
N GLU A 51 -5.92 11.33 4.53
CA GLU A 51 -4.92 12.36 4.84
C GLU A 51 -5.33 13.75 4.34
N ARG A 52 -5.94 13.85 3.15
CA ARG A 52 -6.43 15.13 2.61
C ARG A 52 -7.55 15.71 3.46
N GLU A 53 -8.56 14.90 3.79
CA GLU A 53 -9.69 15.36 4.62
C GLU A 53 -9.24 15.82 6.01
N ARG A 54 -8.26 15.14 6.63
CA ARG A 54 -7.70 15.59 7.92
C ARG A 54 -6.93 16.91 7.81
N ARG A 55 -6.19 17.14 6.71
CA ARG A 55 -5.40 18.36 6.52
C ARG A 55 -6.27 19.56 6.17
N ASP A 56 -7.24 19.36 5.28
CA ASP A 56 -8.11 20.43 4.82
C ASP A 56 -9.06 20.93 5.93
N ASN A 57 -9.41 20.06 6.88
CA ASN A 57 -10.26 20.41 8.03
C ASN A 57 -9.48 20.94 9.26
N TYR A 58 -8.16 21.09 9.17
CA TYR A 58 -7.36 21.57 10.29
C TYR A 58 -7.37 23.09 10.38
N VAL A 59 -8.16 23.64 11.31
CA VAL A 59 -8.12 25.06 11.68
C VAL A 59 -7.34 25.20 12.99
N PRO A 60 -6.16 25.84 13.00
CA PRO A 60 -5.43 26.07 14.25
C PRO A 60 -6.21 27.03 15.16
N ALA A 61 -6.24 26.72 16.46
CA ALA A 61 -6.99 27.52 17.45
C ALA A 61 -6.42 28.93 17.67
N VAL A 62 -5.17 29.17 17.28
CA VAL A 62 -4.51 30.47 17.37
C VAL A 62 -3.90 30.78 16.02
N SER A 63 -4.36 31.86 15.39
CA SER A 63 -3.70 32.42 14.20
C SER A 63 -2.46 33.18 14.65
N ALA A 64 -1.34 32.98 13.95
CA ALA A 64 -0.10 33.71 14.19
C ALA A 64 -0.27 35.22 13.93
#